data_AF-A0A9N7RK52-F1
#
_entry.id   AF-A0A9N7RK52-F1
#
_cell.length_a   1.000
_cell.length_b   1.000
_cell.length_c   1.000
_cell.angle_alpha   90.00
_cell.angle_beta   90.00
_cell.angle_gamma   90.00
#
_symmetry.space_group_name_H-M   'P 1'
#
loop_
_entity.id
_entity.type
_entity.pdbx_description
1 polymer ?
#
loop_
_entity_poly.entity_id
_entity_poly.type
_entity_poly.pdbx_seq_one_letter_code
_entity_poly.pdbx_strand_id
1 'polypeptide(L)'
;MGRCGLARISGICGRLAQNRAGSHRYRPESGEDRDCVVCLDRLREGDEVRTLACRHVFHWACLDSWLDQLNLICPLCRAPVESEERVENKRRRVDGDSLLEWFQAAP
;
A
#
# COMPACT_ATOMS: atom_id res chain seq x y z
N MET A 1 25.29 4.08 -24.44
CA MET A 1 25.12 4.96 -23.26
C MET A 1 23.73 5.58 -23.27
N GLY A 2 22.99 5.51 -22.15
CA GLY A 2 21.72 6.20 -21.87
C GLY A 2 20.50 5.59 -22.59
N ARG A 3 19.46 5.08 -21.93
CA ARG A 3 18.70 5.63 -20.80
C ARG A 3 17.93 4.50 -20.07
N CYS A 4 18.64 3.63 -19.37
CA CYS A 4 18.06 2.76 -18.34
C CYS A 4 18.00 3.55 -17.01
N GLY A 5 17.01 4.42 -16.86
CA GLY A 5 16.90 5.23 -15.63
C GLY A 5 15.50 5.68 -15.23
N LEU A 6 14.56 5.81 -16.18
CA LEU A 6 13.27 6.45 -15.90
C LEU A 6 12.07 5.50 -15.94
N ALA A 7 12.17 4.34 -16.60
CA ALA A 7 11.08 3.36 -16.67
C ALA A 7 10.81 2.61 -15.34
N ARG A 8 11.70 2.77 -14.34
CA ARG A 8 11.48 2.25 -12.97
C ARG A 8 10.76 3.25 -12.06
N ILE A 9 10.62 4.51 -12.48
CA ILE A 9 10.12 5.59 -11.62
C ILE A 9 8.61 5.82 -11.82
N SER A 10 8.08 5.58 -13.03
CA SER A 10 6.62 5.71 -13.29
C SER A 10 5.77 4.65 -12.55
N GLY A 11 6.34 3.46 -12.27
CA GLY A 11 5.62 2.39 -11.58
C GLY A 11 5.54 2.51 -10.06
N ILE A 12 6.35 3.37 -9.43
CA ILE A 12 6.31 3.58 -7.97
C ILE A 12 5.21 4.59 -7.62
N CYS A 13 5.04 5.64 -8.44
CA CYS A 13 4.07 6.71 -8.19
C CYS A 13 2.61 6.23 -8.20
N GLY A 14 2.27 5.25 -9.06
CA GLY A 14 0.92 4.66 -9.10
C GLY A 14 0.58 3.74 -7.93
N ARG A 15 1.57 3.25 -7.16
CA ARG A 15 1.35 2.33 -6.02
C ARG A 15 0.88 3.05 -4.76
N LEU A 16 1.17 4.34 -4.63
CA LEU A 16 0.78 5.16 -3.47
C LEU A 16 -0.72 5.52 -3.49
N ALA A 17 -1.35 5.52 -4.67
CA ALA A 17 -2.79 5.75 -4.80
C ALA A 17 -3.67 4.62 -4.22
N GLN A 18 -3.10 3.45 -3.86
CA GLN A 18 -3.87 2.34 -3.30
C GLN A 18 -4.16 2.44 -1.80
N ASN A 19 -3.59 3.41 -1.09
CA ASN A 19 -3.82 3.53 0.36
C ASN A 19 -5.24 4.01 0.70
N ARG A 20 -5.93 4.68 -0.23
CA ARG A 20 -7.33 5.12 -0.04
C ARG A 20 -8.35 3.98 -0.09
N ALA A 21 -8.07 2.89 -0.83
CA ALA A 21 -9.04 1.81 -1.06
C ALA A 21 -9.27 0.87 0.14
N GLY A 22 -8.70 1.18 1.30
CA GLY A 22 -8.84 0.38 2.52
C GLY A 22 -8.94 1.20 3.80
N SER A 23 -9.11 2.52 3.72
CA SER A 23 -9.41 3.33 4.90
C SER A 23 -10.88 3.22 5.28
N HIS A 24 -11.16 3.32 6.57
CA HIS A 24 -12.50 3.38 7.14
C HIS A 24 -12.48 4.30 8.35
N ARG A 25 -13.67 4.72 8.81
CA ARG A 25 -13.78 5.48 10.06
C ARG A 25 -13.55 4.56 11.24
N TYR A 26 -12.69 4.97 12.16
CA TYR A 26 -12.42 4.22 13.37
C TYR A 26 -13.67 4.20 14.26
N ARG A 27 -14.00 3.01 14.75
CA ARG A 27 -15.04 2.79 15.73
C ARG A 27 -14.47 1.94 16.87
N PRO A 28 -14.38 2.45 18.09
CA PRO A 28 -13.89 1.66 19.22
C PRO A 28 -14.90 0.57 19.57
N GLU A 29 -14.47 -0.70 19.58
CA GLU A 29 -15.37 -1.84 19.82
C GLU A 29 -15.64 -2.11 21.31
N SER A 30 -14.86 -1.54 22.24
CA SER A 30 -14.95 -1.90 23.67
C SER A 30 -14.48 -0.82 24.65
N GLY A 31 -14.33 0.43 24.22
CA GLY A 31 -13.77 1.51 25.06
C GLY A 31 -12.27 1.39 25.33
N GLU A 32 -11.59 0.43 24.69
CA GLU A 32 -10.13 0.39 24.62
C GLU A 32 -9.67 1.32 23.49
N ASP A 33 -9.11 2.46 23.88
CA ASP A 33 -8.39 3.34 22.97
C ASP A 33 -7.19 2.58 22.38
N ARG A 34 -7.09 2.56 21.04
CA ARG A 34 -5.91 2.08 20.33
C ARG A 34 -5.03 3.27 20.00
N ASP A 35 -3.72 3.11 20.12
CA ASP A 35 -2.76 4.16 19.74
C ASP A 35 -2.19 3.90 18.34
N CYS A 36 -2.07 4.96 17.53
CA CYS A 36 -1.30 4.89 16.30
C CYS A 36 0.18 5.00 16.65
N VAL A 37 0.93 3.90 16.57
CA VAL A 37 2.37 3.91 16.93
C VAL A 37 3.28 4.69 15.98
N VAL A 38 2.74 5.19 14.86
CA VAL A 38 3.50 6.02 13.91
C VAL A 38 3.56 7.47 14.41
N CYS A 39 2.44 8.02 14.88
CA CYS A 39 2.37 9.38 15.44
C CYS A 39 2.37 9.42 16.98
N LEU A 40 2.25 8.25 17.62
CA LEU A 40 2.15 8.07 19.08
C LEU A 40 0.93 8.78 19.71
N ASP A 41 -0.14 8.97 18.94
CA ASP A 41 -1.40 9.56 19.40
C ASP A 41 -2.55 8.54 19.37
N ARG A 42 -3.58 8.80 20.18
CA ARG A 42 -4.78 7.96 20.30
C ARG A 42 -5.61 8.02 19.02
N LEU A 43 -6.10 6.85 18.60
CA LEU A 43 -7.14 6.75 17.57
C LEU A 43 -8.48 7.16 18.18
N ARG A 44 -9.14 8.15 17.58
CA ARG A 44 -10.42 8.68 18.04
C ARG A 44 -11.55 8.22 17.14
N GLU A 45 -12.74 8.08 17.71
CA GLU A 45 -13.92 7.72 16.92
C GLU A 45 -14.12 8.70 15.76
N GLY A 46 -14.29 8.16 14.56
CA GLY A 46 -14.42 8.95 13.33
C GLY A 46 -13.10 9.25 12.61
N ASP A 47 -11.95 9.01 13.23
CA ASP A 47 -10.65 9.14 12.55
C ASP A 47 -10.58 8.23 11.32
N GLU A 48 -9.94 8.72 10.25
CA GLU A 48 -9.70 7.89 9.08
C GLU A 48 -8.52 6.96 9.35
N VAL A 49 -8.80 5.68 9.49
CA VAL A 49 -7.84 4.64 9.84
C VAL A 49 -7.80 3.53 8.82
N ARG A 50 -6.73 2.75 8.87
CA ARG A 50 -6.58 1.55 8.05
C ARG A 50 -6.16 0.37 8.92
N THR A 51 -6.83 -0.76 8.71
CA THR A 51 -6.49 -2.03 9.33
C THR A 51 -5.73 -2.87 8.32
N LEU A 52 -4.52 -3.29 8.69
CA LEU A 52 -3.70 -4.19 7.89
C LEU A 52 -4.22 -5.64 7.97
N ALA A 53 -3.76 -6.52 7.07
CA ALA A 53 -4.08 -7.95 7.13
C ALA A 53 -3.64 -8.60 8.46
N CYS A 54 -2.59 -8.08 9.10
CA CYS A 54 -2.15 -8.46 10.44
C CYS A 54 -3.01 -7.89 11.58
N ARG A 55 -4.15 -7.25 11.28
CA ARG A 55 -5.13 -6.66 12.21
C ARG A 55 -4.68 -5.43 13.01
N HIS A 56 -3.48 -4.92 12.75
CA HIS A 56 -3.03 -3.66 13.33
C HIS A 56 -3.67 -2.45 12.65
N VAL A 57 -4.01 -1.43 13.43
CA VAL A 57 -4.74 -0.23 13.01
C VAL A 57 -3.85 1.00 13.14
N PHE A 58 -3.88 1.87 12.14
CA PHE A 58 -3.12 3.11 12.10
C PHE A 58 -3.95 4.21 11.43
N HIS A 59 -3.66 5.49 11.70
CA HIS A 59 -4.21 6.58 10.88
C HIS A 59 -3.82 6.37 9.43
N TRP A 60 -4.77 6.61 8.53
CA TRP A 60 -4.57 6.47 7.09
C TRP A 60 -3.36 7.29 6.62
N ALA A 61 -3.30 8.57 6.99
CA ALA A 61 -2.20 9.47 6.60
C ALA A 61 -0.85 9.04 7.18
N CYS A 62 -0.81 8.53 8.41
CA CYS A 62 0.43 8.06 9.02
C CYS A 62 0.97 6.80 8.34
N LEU A 63 0.09 5.86 8.03
CA LEU A 63 0.47 4.67 7.30
C LEU A 63 0.83 4.98 5.83
N ASP A 64 0.17 5.95 5.21
CA ASP A 64 0.48 6.43 3.86
C ASP A 64 1.91 7.00 3.79
N SER A 65 2.24 7.92 4.70
CA SER A 65 3.60 8.49 4.81
C SER A 65 4.66 7.44 5.14
N TRP A 66 4.33 6.41 5.91
CA TRP A 66 5.24 5.28 6.17
C TRP A 66 5.54 4.49 4.89
N LEU A 67 4.52 4.24 4.07
CA LEU A 67 4.64 3.48 2.82
C LEU A 67 5.33 4.28 1.71
N ASP A 68 5.22 5.61 1.71
CA ASP A 68 5.95 6.52 0.81
C ASP A 68 7.47 6.35 0.94
N GLN A 69 7.96 5.96 2.12
CA GLN A 69 9.36 5.66 2.38
C GLN A 69 9.79 4.25 1.90
N LEU A 70 8.97 3.60 1.07
CA LEU A 70 9.17 2.24 0.55
C LEU A 70 9.11 1.13 1.62
N ASN A 71 8.54 1.41 2.79
CA ASN A 71 8.40 0.45 3.88
C ASN A 71 7.09 -0.35 3.77
N LEU A 72 7.05 -1.38 2.93
CA LEU A 72 5.85 -2.22 2.71
C LEU A 72 5.57 -3.24 3.82
N ILE A 73 5.97 -2.93 5.06
CA ILE A 73 5.83 -3.78 6.25
C ILE A 73 5.11 -3.04 7.37
N CYS A 74 4.39 -3.81 8.19
CA CYS A 74 3.70 -3.30 9.38
C CYS A 74 4.71 -2.73 10.40
N PRO A 75 4.55 -1.48 10.88
CA PRO A 75 5.42 -0.88 11.89
C PRO A 75 5.45 -1.66 13.22
N LEU A 76 4.39 -2.39 13.55
CA LEU A 76 4.25 -3.13 14.81
C LEU A 76 4.85 -4.53 14.77
N CYS A 77 4.48 -5.32 13.75
CA CYS A 77 4.83 -6.74 13.70
C CYS A 77 5.69 -7.15 12.50
N ARG A 78 6.07 -6.20 11.64
CA ARG A 78 6.87 -6.42 10.41
C ARG A 78 6.23 -7.35 9.37
N ALA A 79 4.97 -7.74 9.56
CA ALA A 79 4.21 -8.48 8.54
C ALA A 79 4.00 -7.62 7.28
N PRO A 80 3.96 -8.22 6.07
CA PRO A 80 3.68 -7.49 4.83
C PRO A 80 2.35 -6.73 4.86
N VAL A 81 2.34 -5.53 4.28
CA VAL A 81 1.13 -4.68 4.19
C VAL A 81 0.14 -5.18 3.14
N GLU A 82 0.63 -5.76 2.04
CA GLU A 82 -0.18 -6.43 1.02
C GLU A 82 -0.10 -7.95 1.24
N SER A 83 -1.23 -8.65 1.16
CA SER A 83 -1.25 -10.11 1.12
C SER A 83 -0.73 -10.60 -0.22
N GLU A 84 -0.02 -11.74 -0.22
CA GLU A 84 0.57 -12.35 -1.43
C GLU A 84 -0.49 -12.56 -2.54
N GLU A 85 -1.71 -12.93 -2.15
CA GLU A 85 -2.86 -13.09 -3.07
C GLU A 85 -3.23 -11.79 -3.82
N ARG A 86 -3.17 -10.64 -3.13
CA ARG A 86 -3.53 -9.34 -3.71
C ARG A 86 -2.45 -8.81 -4.65
N VAL A 87 -1.19 -9.13 -4.35
CA VAL A 87 -0.03 -8.84 -5.20
C VAL A 87 -0.09 -9.68 -6.48
N GLU A 88 -0.35 -10.98 -6.35
CA GLU A 88 -0.46 -11.90 -7.50
C GLU A 88 -1.59 -11.52 -8.46
N ASN A 89 -2.77 -11.19 -7.94
CA ASN A 89 -3.90 -10.73 -8.77
C ASN A 89 -3.59 -9.42 -9.54
N LYS A 90 -2.64 -8.61 -9.05
CA LYS A 90 -2.16 -7.39 -9.71
C LYS A 90 -1.04 -7.68 -10.70
N ARG A 91 -0.15 -8.63 -10.41
CA ARG A 91 0.88 -9.14 -11.34
C ARG A 91 0.26 -9.71 -12.60
N ARG A 92 -0.83 -10.48 -12.47
CA ARG A 92 -1.62 -11.00 -13.60
C ARG A 92 -2.15 -9.94 -14.59
N ARG A 93 -2.23 -8.66 -14.21
CA ARG A 93 -2.59 -7.57 -15.15
C ARG A 93 -1.39 -6.99 -15.89
N VAL A 94 -0.18 -7.26 -15.42
CA VAL A 94 1.10 -6.76 -15.96
C VAL A 94 1.84 -7.88 -16.70
N ASP A 95 1.57 -9.13 -16.40
CA ASP A 95 2.03 -10.29 -17.16
C ASP A 95 1.31 -10.36 -18.53
N GLY A 96 1.92 -9.67 -19.50
CA GLY A 96 2.70 -10.42 -20.46
C GLY A 96 1.96 -11.27 -21.50
N ASP A 97 0.91 -10.75 -22.13
CA ASP A 97 0.54 -11.18 -23.49
C ASP A 97 0.68 -10.05 -24.53
N SER A 98 0.65 -8.79 -24.08
CA SER A 98 0.71 -7.62 -24.98
C SER A 98 2.13 -7.14 -25.34
N LEU A 99 3.18 -7.59 -24.64
CA LEU A 99 4.56 -7.17 -24.94
C LEU A 99 5.24 -8.02 -26.02
N LEU A 100 4.80 -9.26 -26.26
CA LEU A 100 5.34 -10.06 -27.36
C LEU A 100 4.64 -9.71 -28.70
N GLU A 101 3.37 -9.30 -28.65
CA GLU A 101 2.63 -8.81 -29.82
C GLU A 101 3.14 -7.44 -30.32
N TRP A 102 3.57 -6.55 -29.43
CA TRP A 102 4.09 -5.23 -29.83
C TRP A 102 5.46 -5.25 -30.52
N PHE A 103 6.33 -6.21 -30.20
CA PHE A 103 7.67 -6.30 -30.80
C PHE A 103 7.68 -7.00 -32.17
N GLN A 104 6.56 -7.60 -32.59
CA GLN A 104 6.45 -8.30 -33.87
C GLN A 104 5.62 -7.55 -34.92
N ALA A 105 5.08 -6.37 -34.59
CA ALA A 105 4.28 -5.53 -35.48
C ALA A 105 5.02 -4.29 -36.01
N ALA A 106 6.36 -4.28 -35.99
CA ALA A 106 7.16 -3.27 -36.69
C ALA A 106 7.48 -3.78 -38.11
N PRO A 107 7.12 -3.05 -39.18
CA PRO A 107 7.49 -3.42 -40.55
C PRO A 107 9.00 -3.32 -40.80
#